data_AF-A0A6J4L5X9-F1
#
_entry.id   AF-A0A6J4L5X9-F1
#
_cell.length_a   1.000
_cell.length_b   1.000
_cell.length_c   1.000
_cell.angle_alpha   90.00
_cell.angle_beta   90.00
_cell.angle_gamma   90.00
#
_symmetry.space_group_name_H-M   'P 1'
#
loop_
_entity.id
_entity.type
_entity.pdbx_description
1 polymer ?
#
loop_
_entity_poly.entity_id
_entity_poly.type
_entity_poly.pdbx_seq_one_letter_code
_entity_poly.pdbx_strand_id
1 'polypeptide(L)'
;MYRLVRPDTPIAEGVGAAPPRLDAAQQAVVDHPGGPLLVLAGPGTGKTTTLVESVVARVEQRGATPDSILVLTFSRRAAADLRTRIAARLGRTVVTPMAMTFHAFCYALVRRFGDRLGAENDTAATSGASAPVRLLTGPEQDFRVRETLQGSLETSRADWPDSLARAFPTRAFASEVRAVLAKARQLGMDPDDVMAAGRAAGRAEWVSIGQFFEEYLDVMDAEGVLDYAELVHRSRILLTDPEVVATLRREIGCVFVDEYQDTDPAQVRLLQTIAGSGADVVVVGDPDQSIYAFRG
;
A
#
# COMPACT_ATOMS: atom_id res chain seq x y z
N MET A 1 29.28 -27.39 25.74
CA MET A 1 28.37 -27.04 26.86
C MET A 1 28.23 -25.52 26.86
N TYR A 2 27.14 -24.99 26.30
CA TYR A 2 26.94 -23.54 26.21
C TYR A 2 26.28 -23.04 27.49
N ARG A 3 26.89 -22.05 28.14
CA ARG A 3 26.42 -21.43 29.39
C ARG A 3 25.72 -20.13 29.03
N LEU A 4 24.39 -20.08 29.21
CA LEU A 4 23.62 -18.84 29.11
C LEU A 4 24.00 -17.95 30.29
N VAL A 5 24.55 -16.77 30.00
CA VAL A 5 24.81 -15.70 30.97
C VAL A 5 23.64 -14.73 30.87
N ARG A 6 22.87 -14.57 31.96
CA ARG A 6 21.90 -13.47 32.09
C ARG A 6 22.67 -12.16 32.28
N PRO A 7 22.30 -11.05 31.61
CA PRO A 7 22.83 -9.74 31.96
C PRO A 7 22.23 -9.30 33.31
N ASP A 8 23.08 -8.80 34.22
CA ASP A 8 22.73 -8.27 35.55
C ASP A 8 22.09 -6.87 35.48
N THR A 9 21.23 -6.60 34.49
CA THR A 9 20.50 -5.33 34.45
C THR A 9 19.13 -5.53 35.11
N PRO A 10 18.83 -4.85 36.23
CA PRO A 10 17.50 -4.92 36.82
C PRO A 10 16.48 -4.44 35.78
N ILE A 11 15.42 -5.21 35.58
CA ILE A 11 14.25 -4.81 34.80
C ILE A 11 13.63 -3.66 35.60
N ALA A 12 13.92 -2.42 35.20
CA ALA A 12 13.26 -1.26 35.76
C ALA A 12 11.77 -1.36 35.42
N GLU A 13 10.96 -1.64 36.44
CA GLU A 13 9.52 -1.50 36.39
C GLU A 13 9.18 -0.01 36.24
N GLY A 14 8.94 0.44 35.01
CA GLY A 14 8.27 1.70 34.71
C GLY A 14 8.98 2.62 33.69
N VAL A 15 8.16 3.07 32.73
CA VAL A 15 8.24 4.33 31.96
C VAL A 15 9.06 4.30 30.65
N GLY A 16 8.45 4.81 29.57
CA GLY A 16 8.94 4.78 28.20
C GLY A 16 10.35 5.35 27.99
N ALA A 17 10.97 4.99 26.87
CA ALA A 17 12.32 5.44 26.55
C ALA A 17 12.42 6.97 26.56
N ALA A 18 13.53 7.49 27.09
CA ALA A 18 13.75 8.93 27.23
C ALA A 18 13.64 9.65 25.86
N PRO A 19 13.07 10.87 25.83
CA PRO A 19 12.97 11.64 24.59
C PRO A 19 14.37 11.95 24.03
N PRO A 20 14.60 11.75 22.72
CA PRO A 20 15.84 12.14 22.07
C PRO A 20 15.95 13.66 22.07
N ARG A 21 17.18 14.15 21.98
CA ARG A 21 17.43 15.56 21.72
C ARG A 21 17.18 15.85 20.24
N LEU A 22 16.16 16.63 19.94
CA LEU A 22 15.86 17.09 18.60
C LEU A 22 16.64 18.36 18.25
N ASP A 23 17.03 18.51 16.99
CA ASP A 23 17.47 19.79 16.47
C ASP A 23 16.27 20.72 16.18
N ALA A 24 16.56 21.97 15.81
CA ALA A 24 15.52 22.97 15.56
C ALA A 24 14.58 22.61 14.39
N ALA A 25 15.09 21.94 13.35
CA ALA A 25 14.28 21.55 12.20
C ALA A 25 13.37 20.36 12.55
N GLN A 26 13.89 19.37 13.26
CA GLN A 26 13.12 18.24 13.77
C GLN A 26 12.04 18.71 14.74
N GLN A 27 12.38 19.63 15.66
CA GLN A 27 11.42 20.20 16.60
C GLN A 27 10.30 20.96 15.88
N ALA A 28 10.62 21.72 14.81
CA ALA A 28 9.60 22.40 14.02
C ALA A 28 8.59 21.44 13.36
N VAL A 29 9.03 20.25 12.93
CA VAL A 29 8.13 19.20 12.41
C VAL A 29 7.23 18.65 13.51
N VAL A 30 7.79 18.38 14.70
CA VAL A 30 7.04 17.88 15.85
C VAL A 30 5.99 18.91 16.31
N ASP A 31 6.37 20.18 16.34
CA ASP A 31 5.51 21.27 16.80
C ASP A 31 4.46 21.72 15.75
N HIS A 32 4.55 21.22 14.50
CA HIS A 32 3.66 21.58 13.40
C HIS A 32 2.18 21.57 13.85
N PRO A 33 1.45 22.69 13.79
CA PRO A 33 0.15 22.85 14.47
C PRO A 33 -0.97 22.00 13.87
N GLY A 34 -0.84 21.55 12.63
CA GLY A 34 -1.79 20.69 11.94
C GLY A 34 -1.87 21.00 10.45
N GLY A 35 -2.66 20.21 9.72
CA GLY A 35 -2.76 20.24 8.26
C GLY A 35 -1.57 19.60 7.55
N PRO A 36 -1.56 19.62 6.21
CA PRO A 36 -0.55 18.92 5.40
C PRO A 36 0.87 19.47 5.61
N LEU A 37 1.83 18.58 5.84
CA LEU A 37 3.25 18.87 5.94
C LEU A 37 4.07 17.87 5.11
N LEU A 38 4.93 18.39 4.23
CA LEU A 38 5.96 17.62 3.52
C LEU A 38 7.32 17.93 4.14
N VAL A 39 7.97 16.89 4.66
CA VAL A 39 9.31 16.97 5.25
C VAL A 39 10.30 16.36 4.27
N LEU A 40 11.15 17.22 3.69
CA LEU A 40 12.26 16.80 2.84
C LEU A 40 13.50 16.58 3.71
N ALA A 41 14.01 15.35 3.73
CA ALA A 41 15.06 14.99 4.65
C ALA A 41 16.02 13.96 4.03
N GLY A 42 17.31 14.32 4.00
CA GLY A 42 18.38 13.47 3.46
C GLY A 42 18.66 12.20 4.27
N PRO A 43 19.58 11.32 3.84
CA PRO A 43 20.00 10.17 4.63
C PRO A 43 20.62 10.60 5.97
N GLY A 44 20.31 9.88 7.06
CA GLY A 44 20.94 10.11 8.37
C GLY A 44 20.47 11.35 9.14
N THR A 45 19.53 12.14 8.62
CA THR A 45 18.99 13.37 9.27
C THR A 45 18.00 13.12 10.40
N GLY A 46 17.75 11.85 10.75
CA GLY A 46 16.78 11.49 11.79
C GLY A 46 15.32 11.52 11.36
N LYS A 47 15.02 11.27 10.06
CA LYS A 47 13.66 11.09 9.51
C LYS A 47 12.74 10.27 10.43
N THR A 48 13.14 9.03 10.67
CA THR A 48 12.38 8.08 11.50
C THR A 48 12.21 8.59 12.94
N THR A 49 13.25 9.21 13.54
CA THR A 49 13.16 9.79 14.88
C THR A 49 12.12 10.90 14.91
N THR A 50 12.19 11.82 13.95
CA THR A 50 11.25 12.95 13.82
C THR A 50 9.81 12.47 13.65
N LEU A 51 9.59 11.45 12.83
CA LEU A 51 8.26 10.87 12.64
C LEU A 51 7.72 10.24 13.92
N VAL A 52 8.55 9.46 14.64
CA VAL A 52 8.18 8.86 15.94
C VAL A 52 7.83 9.95 16.95
N GLU A 53 8.65 11.00 17.07
CA GLU A 53 8.36 12.12 17.98
C GLU A 53 7.09 12.87 17.63
N SER A 54 6.82 13.02 16.33
CA SER A 54 5.60 13.68 15.85
C SER A 54 4.37 12.87 16.28
N VAL A 55 4.39 11.54 16.09
CA VAL A 55 3.34 10.63 16.57
C VAL A 55 3.17 10.75 18.09
N VAL A 56 4.26 10.69 18.85
CA VAL A 56 4.23 10.79 20.32
C VAL A 56 3.66 12.12 20.77
N ALA A 57 4.03 13.24 20.14
CA ALA A 57 3.48 14.55 20.45
C ALA A 57 1.98 14.65 20.19
N ARG A 58 1.46 14.05 19.10
CA ARG A 58 0.02 13.98 18.84
C ARG A 58 -0.73 13.26 19.95
N VAL A 59 -0.17 12.16 20.45
CA VAL A 59 -0.78 11.37 21.51
C VAL A 59 -0.70 12.06 22.86
N GLU A 60 0.50 12.43 23.31
CA GLU A 60 0.75 12.89 24.67
C GLU A 60 0.38 14.35 24.91
N GLN A 61 0.50 15.20 23.88
CA GLN A 61 0.29 16.64 24.02
C GLN A 61 -1.05 17.12 23.45
N ARG A 62 -1.56 16.42 22.42
CA ARG A 62 -2.79 16.83 21.70
C ARG A 62 -3.96 15.90 21.95
N GLY A 63 -3.79 14.85 22.76
CA GLY A 63 -4.87 13.96 23.18
C GLY A 63 -5.38 13.04 22.07
N ALA A 64 -4.64 12.86 20.97
CA ALA A 64 -4.99 11.87 19.97
C ALA A 64 -4.94 10.46 20.58
N THR A 65 -5.94 9.64 20.30
CA THR A 65 -5.88 8.22 20.71
C THR A 65 -4.91 7.49 19.78
N PRO A 66 -4.10 6.54 20.29
CA PRO A 66 -3.21 5.76 19.44
C PRO A 66 -3.92 5.10 18.24
N ASP A 67 -5.14 4.60 18.44
CA ASP A 67 -5.95 3.98 17.39
C ASP A 67 -6.39 4.96 16.29
N SER A 68 -6.32 6.27 16.54
CA SER A 68 -6.63 7.31 15.55
C SER A 68 -5.44 7.78 14.72
N ILE A 69 -4.25 7.20 14.94
CA ILE A 69 -3.04 7.53 14.20
C ILE A 69 -2.70 6.40 13.23
N LEU A 70 -2.69 6.74 11.95
CA LEU A 70 -2.22 5.86 10.88
C LEU A 70 -0.80 6.24 10.48
N VAL A 71 0.13 5.31 10.57
CA VAL A 71 1.51 5.45 10.10
C VAL A 71 1.73 4.46 8.95
N LEU A 72 2.07 4.98 7.78
CA LEU A 72 2.33 4.21 6.57
C LEU A 72 3.80 4.26 6.21
N THR A 73 4.32 3.15 5.70
CA THR A 73 5.70 3.04 5.18
C THR A 73 5.75 2.01 4.05
N PHE A 74 6.88 1.90 3.38
CA PHE A 74 7.02 1.02 2.23
C PHE A 74 7.33 -0.44 2.60
N SER A 75 8.12 -0.68 3.65
CA SER A 75 8.60 -2.03 3.99
C SER A 75 8.01 -2.59 5.28
N ARG A 76 7.82 -3.92 5.32
CA ARG A 76 7.37 -4.62 6.55
C ARG A 76 8.34 -4.44 7.71
N ARG A 77 9.64 -4.34 7.42
CA ARG A 77 10.68 -4.11 8.41
C ARG A 77 10.57 -2.70 8.99
N ALA A 78 10.46 -1.68 8.16
CA ALA A 78 10.26 -0.30 8.61
C ALA A 78 8.98 -0.17 9.45
N ALA A 79 7.89 -0.83 9.05
CA ALA A 79 6.65 -0.83 9.83
C ALA A 79 6.84 -1.47 11.21
N ALA A 80 7.55 -2.58 11.30
CA ALA A 80 7.86 -3.24 12.58
C ALA A 80 8.74 -2.34 13.47
N ASP A 81 9.80 -1.76 12.89
CA ASP A 81 10.72 -0.88 13.60
C ASP A 81 10.01 0.38 14.12
N LEU A 82 9.14 1.00 13.32
CA LEU A 82 8.30 2.13 13.72
C LEU A 82 7.36 1.75 14.87
N ARG A 83 6.65 0.62 14.79
CA ARG A 83 5.79 0.14 15.89
C ARG A 83 6.56 0.00 17.19
N THR A 84 7.73 -0.65 17.15
CA THR A 84 8.57 -0.85 18.33
C THR A 84 9.02 0.47 18.93
N ARG A 85 9.48 1.42 18.10
CA ARG A 85 9.95 2.74 18.58
C ARG A 85 8.82 3.57 19.18
N ILE A 86 7.65 3.62 18.53
CA ILE A 86 6.50 4.37 19.05
C ILE A 86 6.01 3.77 20.36
N ALA A 87 5.87 2.43 20.43
CA ALA A 87 5.44 1.76 21.67
C ALA A 87 6.43 2.00 22.82
N ALA A 88 7.73 1.90 22.54
CA ALA A 88 8.76 2.21 23.53
C ALA A 88 8.67 3.66 24.03
N ARG A 89 8.30 4.61 23.17
CA ARG A 89 8.18 6.02 23.53
C ARG A 89 6.91 6.41 24.25
N LEU A 90 5.78 5.78 23.93
CA LEU A 90 4.53 5.96 24.66
C LEU A 90 4.54 5.23 26.02
N GLY A 91 5.49 4.31 26.25
CA GLY A 91 5.58 3.56 27.52
C GLY A 91 4.39 2.63 27.78
N ARG A 92 3.63 2.26 26.74
CA ARG A 92 2.44 1.39 26.83
C ARG A 92 2.34 0.47 25.61
N THR A 93 1.76 -0.71 25.82
CA THR A 93 1.39 -1.61 24.73
C THR A 93 0.24 -0.99 23.96
N VAL A 94 0.42 -0.79 22.66
CA VAL A 94 -0.66 -0.33 21.77
C VAL A 94 -1.30 -1.57 21.15
N VAL A 95 -2.63 -1.67 21.26
CA VAL A 95 -3.39 -2.88 20.88
C VAL A 95 -3.53 -3.00 19.36
N THR A 96 -3.56 -1.87 18.64
CA THR A 96 -3.67 -1.84 17.18
C THR A 96 -2.34 -1.39 16.54
N PRO A 97 -1.99 -1.91 15.35
CA PRO A 97 -0.78 -1.47 14.68
C PRO A 97 -0.99 -0.06 14.12
N MET A 98 -0.50 0.96 14.84
CA MET A 98 -0.39 2.32 14.32
C MET A 98 0.44 2.36 13.03
N ALA A 99 1.51 1.55 12.94
CA ALA A 99 2.40 1.51 11.78
C ALA A 99 2.25 0.22 10.94
N MET A 100 2.03 0.40 9.64
CA MET A 100 1.86 -0.66 8.65
C MET A 100 2.33 -0.25 7.25
N THR A 101 2.36 -1.18 6.29
CA THR A 101 2.61 -0.83 4.90
C THR A 101 1.34 -0.41 4.18
N PHE A 102 1.46 0.32 3.07
CA PHE A 102 0.31 0.62 2.19
C PHE A 102 -0.49 -0.62 1.83
N HIS A 103 0.19 -1.71 1.44
CA HIS A 103 -0.47 -2.97 1.11
C HIS A 103 -1.18 -3.61 2.31
N ALA A 104 -0.60 -3.57 3.51
CA ALA A 104 -1.25 -4.09 4.71
C ALA A 104 -2.50 -3.27 5.07
N PHE A 105 -2.45 -1.95 4.88
CA PHE A 105 -3.59 -1.07 5.05
C PHE A 105 -4.70 -1.38 4.02
N CYS A 106 -4.35 -1.49 2.74
CA CYS A 106 -5.28 -1.87 1.67
C CYS A 106 -5.93 -3.25 1.94
N TYR A 107 -5.14 -4.22 2.40
CA TYR A 107 -5.66 -5.53 2.81
C TYR A 107 -6.67 -5.42 3.95
N ALA A 108 -6.40 -4.59 4.96
CA ALA A 108 -7.34 -4.35 6.05
C ALA A 108 -8.63 -3.68 5.56
N LEU A 109 -8.55 -2.75 4.61
CA LEU A 109 -9.72 -2.11 3.99
C LEU A 109 -10.58 -3.11 3.23
N VAL A 110 -9.98 -3.88 2.32
CA VAL A 110 -10.71 -4.88 1.50
C VAL A 110 -11.32 -5.95 2.40
N ARG A 111 -10.60 -6.39 3.43
CA ARG A 111 -11.16 -7.37 4.39
C ARG A 111 -12.34 -6.81 5.19
N ARG A 112 -12.34 -5.50 5.49
CA ARG A 112 -13.37 -4.85 6.30
C ARG A 112 -14.60 -4.43 5.50
N PHE A 113 -14.40 -3.97 4.27
CA PHE A 113 -15.44 -3.36 3.44
C PHE A 113 -15.69 -4.11 2.12
N GLY A 114 -15.09 -5.30 1.92
CA GLY A 114 -15.15 -6.04 0.67
C GLY A 114 -16.56 -6.34 0.16
N ASP A 115 -17.53 -6.53 1.07
CA ASP A 115 -18.95 -6.71 0.70
C ASP A 115 -19.52 -5.52 -0.09
N ARG A 116 -18.92 -4.32 0.04
CA ARG A 116 -19.33 -3.12 -0.71
C ARG A 116 -18.82 -3.07 -2.15
N LEU A 117 -17.81 -3.86 -2.52
CA LEU A 117 -17.31 -3.91 -3.90
C LEU A 117 -18.33 -4.52 -4.88
N GLY A 118 -19.26 -5.36 -4.39
CA GLY A 118 -20.27 -6.03 -5.21
C GLY A 118 -21.65 -5.38 -5.20
N ALA A 119 -21.88 -4.35 -4.36
CA ALA A 119 -23.22 -3.82 -4.10
C ALA A 119 -23.81 -2.98 -5.25
N GLU A 120 -22.99 -2.48 -6.19
CA GLU A 120 -23.47 -1.64 -7.30
C GLU A 120 -23.92 -2.45 -8.53
N ASN A 121 -23.50 -3.71 -8.68
CA ASN A 121 -23.72 -4.49 -9.90
C ASN A 121 -24.68 -5.69 -9.76
N ASP A 122 -25.21 -5.98 -8.56
CA ASP A 122 -25.93 -7.23 -8.36
C ASP A 122 -27.24 -7.08 -7.56
N THR A 123 -28.36 -7.00 -8.29
CA THR A 123 -29.71 -7.26 -7.73
C THR A 123 -29.96 -8.76 -7.46
N ALA A 124 -28.97 -9.64 -7.68
CA ALA A 124 -29.10 -11.08 -7.52
C ALA A 124 -27.97 -11.77 -6.71
N ALA A 125 -27.06 -11.03 -6.06
CA ALA A 125 -26.09 -11.64 -5.15
C ALA A 125 -26.74 -11.96 -3.80
N THR A 126 -27.03 -13.24 -3.58
CA THR A 126 -27.41 -13.79 -2.29
C THR A 126 -26.35 -13.44 -1.24
N SER A 127 -26.81 -12.76 -0.19
CA SER A 127 -26.13 -12.56 1.09
C SER A 127 -25.24 -13.74 1.48
N GLY A 128 -23.93 -13.52 1.53
CA GLY A 128 -22.95 -14.47 2.04
C GLY A 128 -21.61 -13.77 2.12
N ALA A 129 -21.01 -13.75 3.31
CA ALA A 129 -19.75 -13.09 3.63
C ALA A 129 -18.74 -13.13 2.48
N SER A 130 -18.19 -11.98 2.07
CA SER A 130 -17.08 -11.90 1.13
C SER A 130 -16.07 -12.99 1.48
N ALA A 131 -15.85 -13.93 0.54
CA ALA A 131 -14.86 -14.98 0.70
C ALA A 131 -13.52 -14.34 1.13
N PRO A 132 -12.74 -15.00 1.99
CA PRO A 132 -11.47 -14.44 2.44
C PRO A 132 -10.56 -14.20 1.24
N VAL A 133 -10.26 -12.93 0.98
CA VAL A 133 -9.37 -12.50 -0.10
C VAL A 133 -8.00 -13.14 0.10
N ARG A 134 -7.62 -14.04 -0.80
CA ARG A 134 -6.29 -14.66 -0.80
C ARG A 134 -5.35 -13.86 -1.70
N LEU A 135 -4.24 -13.41 -1.13
CA LEU A 135 -3.19 -12.75 -1.91
C LEU A 135 -2.25 -13.78 -2.56
N LEU A 136 -1.99 -13.61 -3.86
CA LEU A 136 -1.00 -14.38 -4.59
C LEU A 136 0.42 -13.89 -4.22
N THR A 137 1.31 -14.84 -3.96
CA THR A 137 2.75 -14.57 -3.93
C THR A 137 3.28 -14.30 -5.34
N GLY A 138 4.46 -13.69 -5.46
CA GLY A 138 5.08 -13.43 -6.77
C GLY A 138 5.18 -14.68 -7.67
N PRO A 139 5.69 -15.81 -7.17
CA PRO A 139 5.74 -17.05 -7.95
C PRO A 139 4.36 -17.61 -8.35
N GLU A 140 3.35 -17.50 -7.48
CA GLU A 140 1.98 -17.92 -7.81
C GLU A 140 1.37 -16.99 -8.88
N GLN A 141 1.64 -15.68 -8.79
CA GLN A 141 1.21 -14.71 -9.79
C GLN A 141 1.87 -14.98 -11.15
N ASP A 142 3.19 -15.23 -11.19
CA ASP A 142 3.90 -15.61 -12.42
C ASP A 142 3.31 -16.87 -13.05
N PHE A 143 2.96 -17.86 -12.21
CA PHE A 143 2.31 -19.08 -12.68
C PHE A 143 0.93 -18.79 -13.27
N ARG A 144 0.10 -18.01 -12.57
CA ARG A 144 -1.25 -17.61 -13.02
C ARG A 144 -1.20 -16.85 -14.34
N VAL A 145 -0.33 -15.83 -14.46
CA VAL A 145 -0.15 -15.07 -15.72
C VAL A 145 0.19 -16.01 -16.87
N ARG A 146 1.12 -16.97 -16.67
CA ARG A 146 1.50 -17.91 -17.71
C ARG A 146 0.37 -18.86 -18.10
N GLU A 147 -0.42 -19.35 -17.14
CA GLU A 147 -1.57 -20.21 -17.40
C GLU A 147 -2.65 -19.48 -18.20
N THR A 148 -2.97 -18.24 -17.81
CA THR A 148 -3.92 -17.40 -18.54
C THR A 148 -3.42 -17.09 -19.96
N LEU A 149 -2.12 -16.78 -20.13
CA LEU A 149 -1.53 -16.53 -21.46
C LEU A 149 -1.66 -17.76 -22.38
N GLN A 150 -1.47 -18.96 -21.83
CA GLN A 150 -1.62 -20.21 -22.59
C GLN A 150 -3.07 -20.44 -23.01
N GLY A 151 -4.04 -20.27 -22.10
CA GLY A 151 -5.46 -20.37 -22.42
C GLY A 151 -5.94 -19.32 -23.44
N SER A 152 -5.39 -18.11 -23.38
CA SER A 152 -5.71 -17.03 -24.32
C SER A 152 -5.28 -17.36 -25.76
N LEU A 153 -4.14 -18.03 -25.94
CA LEU A 153 -3.68 -18.53 -27.25
C LEU A 153 -4.61 -19.61 -27.82
N GLU A 154 -5.02 -20.56 -26.98
CA GLU A 154 -5.87 -21.68 -27.40
C GLU A 154 -7.27 -21.20 -27.84
N THR A 155 -7.77 -20.15 -27.20
CA THR A 155 -9.12 -19.61 -27.43
C THR A 155 -9.15 -18.44 -28.42
N SER A 156 -8.00 -17.90 -28.83
CA SER A 156 -7.88 -16.69 -29.67
C SER A 156 -8.67 -15.49 -29.11
N ARG A 157 -8.73 -15.36 -27.77
CA ARG A 157 -9.45 -14.28 -27.09
C ARG A 157 -8.77 -12.92 -27.20
N ALA A 158 -7.45 -12.90 -27.33
CA ALA A 158 -6.67 -11.70 -27.56
C ALA A 158 -5.87 -11.81 -28.86
N ASP A 159 -5.84 -10.73 -29.63
CA ASP A 159 -5.15 -10.65 -30.92
C ASP A 159 -3.66 -10.41 -30.69
N TRP A 160 -2.95 -11.44 -30.25
CA TRP A 160 -1.51 -11.35 -29.99
C TRP A 160 -0.69 -11.32 -31.28
N PRO A 161 0.26 -10.38 -31.43
CA PRO A 161 1.20 -10.42 -32.54
C PRO A 161 2.02 -11.72 -32.57
N ASP A 162 2.22 -12.29 -33.76
CA ASP A 162 3.00 -13.53 -33.98
C ASP A 162 4.41 -13.47 -33.37
N SER A 163 5.00 -12.28 -33.33
CA SER A 163 6.32 -12.04 -32.73
C SER A 163 6.36 -12.34 -31.23
N LEU A 164 5.23 -12.16 -30.52
CA LEU A 164 5.12 -12.39 -29.09
C LEU A 164 4.69 -13.82 -28.76
N ALA A 165 3.87 -14.46 -29.59
CA ALA A 165 3.34 -15.81 -29.33
C ALA A 165 4.43 -16.85 -29.01
N ARG A 166 5.61 -16.73 -29.63
CA ARG A 166 6.76 -17.63 -29.37
C ARG A 166 7.34 -17.49 -27.95
N ALA A 167 7.15 -16.35 -27.30
CA ALA A 167 7.69 -16.07 -25.97
C ALA A 167 6.80 -16.55 -24.81
N PHE A 168 5.53 -16.89 -25.07
CA PHE A 168 4.52 -17.16 -24.04
C PHE A 168 4.86 -18.34 -23.11
N PRO A 169 5.48 -19.44 -23.59
CA PRO A 169 5.88 -20.52 -22.70
C PRO A 169 6.96 -20.13 -21.69
N THR A 170 7.65 -19.00 -21.89
CA THR A 170 8.80 -18.61 -21.08
C THR A 170 8.39 -17.92 -19.78
N ARG A 171 9.11 -18.23 -18.70
CA ARG A 171 8.92 -17.56 -17.40
C ARG A 171 9.27 -16.07 -17.45
N ALA A 172 10.26 -15.71 -18.26
CA ALA A 172 10.69 -14.32 -18.42
C ALA A 172 9.56 -13.46 -18.99
N PHE A 173 8.90 -13.93 -20.06
CA PHE A 173 7.78 -13.20 -20.66
C PHE A 173 6.62 -13.02 -19.67
N ALA A 174 6.25 -14.07 -18.93
CA ALA A 174 5.22 -13.95 -17.89
C ALA A 174 5.58 -12.90 -16.81
N SER A 175 6.86 -12.85 -16.39
CA SER A 175 7.32 -11.84 -15.43
C SER A 175 7.26 -10.42 -16.01
N GLU A 176 7.57 -10.22 -17.28
CA GLU A 176 7.46 -8.93 -17.97
C GLU A 176 5.99 -8.50 -18.09
N VAL A 177 5.10 -9.41 -18.50
CA VAL A 177 3.66 -9.14 -18.57
C VAL A 177 3.13 -8.75 -17.19
N ARG A 178 3.46 -9.52 -16.14
CA ARG A 178 3.12 -9.20 -14.75
C ARG A 178 3.62 -7.81 -14.34
N ALA A 179 4.85 -7.44 -14.73
CA ALA A 179 5.40 -6.12 -14.44
C ALA A 179 4.61 -5.00 -15.15
N VAL A 180 4.19 -5.21 -16.40
CA VAL A 180 3.35 -4.27 -17.14
C VAL A 180 1.97 -4.12 -16.48
N LEU A 181 1.32 -5.22 -16.08
CA LEU A 181 0.03 -5.16 -15.38
C LEU A 181 0.13 -4.40 -14.05
N ALA A 182 1.17 -4.70 -13.26
CA ALA A 182 1.43 -3.99 -12.01
C ALA A 182 1.68 -2.50 -12.25
N LYS A 183 2.43 -2.14 -13.31
CA LYS A 183 2.70 -0.76 -13.68
C LYS A 183 1.43 -0.02 -14.12
N ALA A 184 0.57 -0.66 -14.92
CA ALA A 184 -0.72 -0.10 -15.31
C ALA A 184 -1.55 0.26 -14.07
N ARG A 185 -1.67 -0.67 -13.09
CA ARG A 185 -2.37 -0.40 -11.83
C ARG A 185 -1.73 0.70 -10.97
N GLN A 186 -0.40 0.77 -10.90
CA GLN A 186 0.33 1.84 -10.21
C GLN A 186 0.03 3.23 -10.81
N LEU A 187 -0.11 3.31 -12.13
CA LEU A 187 -0.55 4.52 -12.83
C LEU A 187 -2.05 4.78 -12.64
N GLY A 188 -2.81 3.76 -12.25
CA GLY A 188 -4.26 3.80 -12.04
C GLY A 188 -5.06 3.51 -13.30
N MET A 189 -4.46 2.81 -14.26
CA MET A 189 -5.08 2.42 -15.52
C MET A 189 -5.89 1.14 -15.35
N ASP A 190 -7.02 1.11 -16.04
CA ASP A 190 -7.85 -0.06 -16.30
C ASP A 190 -7.48 -0.72 -17.65
N PRO A 191 -7.93 -1.96 -17.93
CA PRO A 191 -7.68 -2.62 -19.21
C PRO A 191 -7.99 -1.74 -20.43
N ASP A 192 -9.11 -1.02 -20.40
CA ASP A 192 -9.52 -0.09 -21.45
C ASP A 192 -8.55 1.07 -21.67
N ASP A 193 -7.97 1.62 -20.60
CA ASP A 193 -6.97 2.68 -20.69
C ASP A 193 -5.69 2.17 -21.37
N VAL A 194 -5.28 0.93 -21.07
CA VAL A 194 -4.10 0.31 -21.69
C VAL A 194 -4.35 0.09 -23.18
N MET A 195 -5.55 -0.39 -23.56
CA MET A 195 -5.94 -0.55 -24.95
C MET A 195 -6.01 0.80 -25.69
N ALA A 196 -6.57 1.84 -25.05
CA ALA A 196 -6.65 3.18 -25.62
C ALA A 196 -5.26 3.78 -25.85
N ALA A 197 -4.34 3.63 -24.88
CA ALA A 197 -2.95 4.05 -25.01
C ALA A 197 -2.24 3.30 -26.15
N GLY A 198 -2.48 1.99 -26.28
CA GLY A 198 -1.95 1.18 -27.38
C GLY A 198 -2.41 1.66 -28.75
N ARG A 199 -3.71 1.94 -28.91
CA ARG A 199 -4.27 2.51 -30.15
C ARG A 199 -3.67 3.87 -30.48
N ALA A 200 -3.57 4.77 -29.49
CA ALA A 200 -3.01 6.10 -29.67
C ALA A 200 -1.53 6.07 -30.07
N ALA A 201 -0.77 5.10 -29.53
CA ALA A 201 0.66 4.93 -29.85
C ALA A 201 0.92 4.08 -31.12
N GLY A 202 -0.11 3.50 -31.74
CA GLY A 202 0.05 2.57 -32.85
C GLY A 202 0.77 1.27 -32.45
N ARG A 203 0.62 0.82 -31.20
CA ARG A 203 1.28 -0.36 -30.62
C ARG A 203 0.27 -1.47 -30.39
N ALA A 204 0.19 -2.40 -31.34
CA ALA A 204 -0.71 -3.54 -31.27
C ALA A 204 -0.47 -4.39 -30.02
N GLU A 205 0.80 -4.55 -29.62
CA GLU A 205 1.17 -5.30 -28.41
C GLU A 205 0.48 -4.78 -27.14
N TRP A 206 0.29 -3.47 -27.02
CA TRP A 206 -0.35 -2.86 -25.85
C TRP A 206 -1.86 -3.09 -25.85
N VAL A 207 -2.47 -3.12 -27.03
CA VAL A 207 -3.89 -3.47 -27.15
C VAL A 207 -4.11 -4.92 -26.72
N SER A 208 -3.27 -5.85 -27.19
CA SER A 208 -3.34 -7.26 -26.78
C SER A 208 -3.09 -7.44 -25.27
N ILE A 209 -2.17 -6.67 -24.68
CA ILE A 209 -1.94 -6.67 -23.23
C ILE A 209 -3.17 -6.18 -22.47
N GLY A 210 -3.87 -5.16 -22.96
CA GLY A 210 -5.11 -4.69 -22.34
C GLY A 210 -6.23 -5.74 -22.38
N GLN A 211 -6.42 -6.41 -23.52
CA GLN A 211 -7.38 -7.53 -23.64
C GLN A 211 -7.03 -8.69 -22.71
N PHE A 212 -5.75 -9.07 -22.66
CA PHE A 212 -5.26 -10.07 -21.71
C PHE A 212 -5.46 -9.65 -20.25
N PHE A 213 -5.30 -8.35 -19.97
CA PHE A 213 -5.45 -7.84 -18.62
C PHE A 213 -6.89 -8.03 -18.12
N GLU A 214 -7.89 -7.75 -18.96
CA GLU A 214 -9.30 -8.04 -18.66
C GLU A 214 -9.52 -9.53 -18.35
N GLU A 215 -9.05 -10.42 -19.22
CA GLU A 215 -9.15 -11.88 -19.00
C GLU A 215 -8.43 -12.33 -17.72
N TYR A 216 -7.27 -11.76 -17.42
CA TYR A 216 -6.51 -12.04 -16.21
C TYR A 216 -7.30 -11.64 -14.94
N LEU A 217 -7.96 -10.48 -14.95
CA LEU A 217 -8.80 -10.03 -13.85
C LEU A 217 -10.00 -10.96 -13.66
N ASP A 218 -10.70 -11.34 -14.74
CA ASP A 218 -11.82 -12.27 -14.68
C ASP A 218 -11.44 -13.62 -14.04
N VAL A 219 -10.26 -14.15 -14.40
CA VAL A 219 -9.75 -15.39 -13.81
C VAL A 219 -9.43 -15.22 -12.33
N MET A 220 -8.79 -14.11 -11.94
CA MET A 220 -8.50 -13.83 -10.52
C MET A 220 -9.79 -13.73 -9.69
N ASP A 221 -10.80 -13.07 -10.23
CA ASP A 221 -12.10 -12.86 -9.59
C ASP A 221 -12.85 -14.18 -9.43
N ALA A 222 -12.89 -15.01 -10.47
CA ALA A 222 -13.51 -16.33 -10.43
C ALA A 222 -12.86 -17.27 -9.39
N GLU A 223 -11.55 -17.10 -9.15
CA GLU A 223 -10.80 -17.88 -8.15
C GLU A 223 -10.80 -17.25 -6.75
N GLY A 224 -11.33 -16.03 -6.59
CA GLY A 224 -11.31 -15.31 -5.31
C GLY A 224 -9.90 -14.96 -4.81
N VAL A 225 -8.97 -14.72 -5.74
CA VAL A 225 -7.57 -14.36 -5.44
C VAL A 225 -7.27 -12.94 -5.90
N LEU A 226 -6.30 -12.28 -5.29
CA LEU A 226 -5.80 -10.97 -5.73
C LEU A 226 -4.28 -10.94 -5.74
N ASP A 227 -3.72 -10.10 -6.59
CA ASP A 227 -2.34 -9.64 -6.45
C ASP A 227 -2.25 -8.31 -5.67
N TYR A 228 -1.02 -7.87 -5.38
CA TYR A 228 -0.78 -6.66 -4.61
C TYR A 228 -1.19 -5.38 -5.32
N ALA A 229 -1.09 -5.33 -6.65
CA ALA A 229 -1.44 -4.14 -7.41
C ALA A 229 -2.96 -3.99 -7.49
N GLU A 230 -3.65 -5.10 -7.70
CA GLU A 230 -5.12 -5.17 -7.67
C GLU A 230 -5.67 -4.88 -6.27
N LEU A 231 -4.99 -5.30 -5.21
CA LEU A 231 -5.37 -4.96 -3.85
C LEU A 231 -5.44 -3.43 -3.61
N VAL A 232 -4.47 -2.68 -4.14
CA VAL A 232 -4.46 -1.21 -4.06
C VAL A 232 -5.58 -0.63 -4.93
N HIS A 233 -5.80 -1.18 -6.13
CA HIS A 233 -6.87 -0.75 -7.02
C HIS A 233 -8.26 -0.92 -6.39
N ARG A 234 -8.59 -2.10 -5.87
CA ARG A 234 -9.86 -2.36 -5.15
C ARG A 234 -10.05 -1.47 -3.94
N SER A 235 -8.97 -1.17 -3.22
CA SER A 235 -9.03 -0.22 -2.11
C SER A 235 -9.38 1.19 -2.58
N ARG A 236 -8.92 1.62 -3.76
CA ARG A 236 -9.33 2.90 -4.35
C ARG A 236 -10.80 2.91 -4.77
N ILE A 237 -11.32 1.80 -5.31
CA ILE A 237 -12.74 1.65 -5.60
C ILE A 237 -13.55 1.77 -4.31
N LEU A 238 -13.17 1.06 -3.23
CA LEU A 238 -13.85 1.20 -1.93
C LEU A 238 -13.88 2.65 -1.41
N LEU A 239 -12.86 3.44 -1.74
CA LEU A 239 -12.76 4.83 -1.34
C LEU A 239 -13.54 5.80 -2.25
N THR A 240 -14.27 5.32 -3.26
CA THR A 240 -15.30 6.11 -3.95
C THR A 240 -16.61 6.13 -3.20
N ASP A 241 -16.85 5.16 -2.31
CA ASP A 241 -18.02 5.12 -1.43
C ASP A 241 -17.88 6.17 -0.30
N PRO A 242 -18.75 7.20 -0.26
CA PRO A 242 -18.70 8.24 0.77
C PRO A 242 -18.86 7.69 2.19
N GLU A 243 -19.60 6.59 2.41
CA GLU A 243 -19.79 6.00 3.74
C GLU A 243 -18.52 5.34 4.27
N VAL A 244 -17.77 4.65 3.39
CA VAL A 244 -16.45 4.09 3.72
C VAL A 244 -15.50 5.24 4.09
N VAL A 245 -15.43 6.28 3.27
CA VAL A 245 -14.56 7.44 3.52
C VAL A 245 -14.92 8.16 4.81
N ALA A 246 -16.22 8.40 5.07
CA ALA A 246 -16.68 9.04 6.30
C ALA A 246 -16.34 8.21 7.55
N THR A 247 -16.46 6.88 7.46
CA THR A 247 -16.07 5.98 8.54
C THR A 247 -14.57 6.08 8.82
N LEU A 248 -13.73 5.99 7.79
CA LEU A 248 -12.28 6.07 7.92
C LEU A 248 -11.82 7.41 8.47
N ARG A 249 -12.38 8.54 8.00
CA ARG A 249 -12.00 9.88 8.47
C ARG A 249 -12.41 10.17 9.91
N ARG A 250 -13.45 9.50 10.41
CA ARG A 250 -13.84 9.58 11.82
C ARG A 250 -12.90 8.78 12.72
N GLU A 251 -12.34 7.69 12.21
CA GLU A 251 -11.43 6.82 12.95
C GLU A 251 -9.99 7.31 12.88
N ILE A 252 -9.54 7.79 11.71
CA ILE A 252 -8.18 8.25 11.45
C ILE A 252 -8.13 9.77 11.56
N GLY A 253 -7.59 10.26 12.69
CA GLY A 253 -7.40 11.69 12.94
C GLY A 253 -6.08 12.23 12.39
N CYS A 254 -5.04 11.40 12.32
CA CYS A 254 -3.73 11.79 11.80
C CYS A 254 -3.14 10.69 10.91
N VAL A 255 -2.47 11.11 9.82
CA VAL A 255 -1.73 10.21 8.93
C VAL A 255 -0.27 10.64 8.85
N PHE A 256 0.63 9.70 9.12
CA PHE A 256 2.06 9.86 8.93
C PHE A 256 2.53 8.92 7.83
N VAL A 257 3.38 9.40 6.93
CA VAL A 257 3.96 8.55 5.88
C VAL A 257 5.47 8.68 5.91
N ASP A 258 6.15 7.53 6.05
CA ASP A 258 7.60 7.41 5.91
C ASP A 258 7.96 6.87 4.51
N GLU A 259 9.16 7.17 4.04
CA GLU A 259 9.65 6.80 2.70
C GLU A 259 8.70 7.24 1.57
N TYR A 260 8.18 8.46 1.64
CA TYR A 260 7.17 8.96 0.70
C TYR A 260 7.65 8.94 -0.77
N GLN A 261 8.96 9.05 -1.00
CA GLN A 261 9.56 8.98 -2.34
C GLN A 261 9.41 7.62 -3.04
N ASP A 262 9.01 6.58 -2.31
CA ASP A 262 8.80 5.22 -2.83
C ASP A 262 7.32 4.94 -3.13
N THR A 263 6.44 5.93 -2.97
CA THR A 263 5.00 5.80 -3.25
C THR A 263 4.70 5.94 -4.75
N ASP A 264 3.73 5.17 -5.24
CA ASP A 264 3.24 5.27 -6.61
C ASP A 264 2.00 6.18 -6.71
N PRO A 265 1.61 6.66 -7.92
CA PRO A 265 0.46 7.54 -8.08
C PRO A 265 -0.87 6.99 -7.53
N ALA A 266 -1.08 5.66 -7.56
CA ALA A 266 -2.28 5.05 -6.99
C ALA A 266 -2.28 5.13 -5.45
N GLN A 267 -1.14 4.89 -4.80
CA GLN A 267 -0.98 5.05 -3.35
C GLN A 267 -1.13 6.52 -2.93
N VAL A 268 -0.60 7.46 -3.71
CA VAL A 268 -0.77 8.91 -3.45
C VAL A 268 -2.24 9.30 -3.52
N ARG A 269 -2.99 8.84 -4.54
CA ARG A 269 -4.43 9.10 -4.63
C ARG A 269 -5.21 8.48 -3.47
N LEU A 270 -4.86 7.27 -3.06
CA LEU A 270 -5.45 6.61 -1.89
C LEU A 270 -5.23 7.46 -0.62
N LEU A 271 -4.00 7.94 -0.40
CA LEU A 271 -3.66 8.81 0.72
C LEU A 271 -4.46 10.13 0.69
N GLN A 272 -4.57 10.76 -0.47
CA GLN A 272 -5.34 12.00 -0.66
C GLN A 272 -6.82 11.81 -0.30
N THR A 273 -7.42 10.69 -0.71
CA THR A 273 -8.83 10.41 -0.37
C THR A 273 -9.04 10.23 1.12
N ILE A 274 -8.15 9.51 1.80
CA ILE A 274 -8.23 9.29 3.25
C ILE A 274 -8.02 10.60 4.00
N ALA A 275 -6.99 11.35 3.65
CA ALA A 275 -6.66 12.63 4.25
C ALA A 275 -7.77 13.69 4.08
N GLY A 276 -8.37 13.75 2.88
CA GLY A 276 -9.37 14.75 2.54
C GLY A 276 -8.87 16.18 2.72
N SER A 277 -9.79 17.08 3.09
CA SER A 277 -9.53 18.51 3.29
C SER A 277 -9.18 18.90 4.73
N GLY A 278 -9.11 17.95 5.67
CA GLY A 278 -9.07 18.27 7.10
C GLY A 278 -8.22 17.37 8.01
N ALA A 279 -7.61 16.29 7.51
CA ALA A 279 -6.74 15.46 8.34
C ALA A 279 -5.34 16.07 8.49
N ASP A 280 -4.75 15.87 9.66
CA ASP A 280 -3.32 16.12 9.90
C ASP A 280 -2.51 15.08 9.15
N VAL A 281 -1.88 15.49 8.04
CA VAL A 281 -1.03 14.61 7.24
C VAL A 281 0.41 15.09 7.30
N VAL A 282 1.33 14.25 7.73
CA VAL A 282 2.77 14.51 7.68
C VAL A 282 3.42 13.43 6.84
N VAL A 283 3.99 13.82 5.70
CA VAL A 283 4.76 12.93 4.85
C VAL A 283 6.24 13.26 4.95
N VAL A 284 7.08 12.26 5.09
CA VAL A 284 8.54 12.38 5.17
C VAL A 284 9.13 11.62 3.99
N GLY A 285 10.00 12.29 3.24
CA GLY A 285 10.65 11.68 2.09
C GLY A 285 11.99 12.31 1.77
N ASP A 286 12.72 11.61 0.92
CA ASP A 286 14.03 12.03 0.44
C ASP A 286 14.05 12.01 -1.10
N PRO A 287 14.02 13.17 -1.77
CA PRO A 287 13.97 13.21 -3.22
C PRO A 287 15.21 12.57 -3.85
N ASP A 288 16.35 12.57 -3.15
CA ASP A 288 17.61 12.00 -3.64
C ASP A 288 17.70 10.47 -3.45
N GLN A 289 16.76 9.86 -2.73
CA GLN A 289 16.68 8.41 -2.50
C GLN A 289 15.48 7.75 -3.20
N SER A 290 14.89 8.36 -4.22
CA SER A 290 13.87 7.66 -5.02
C SER A 290 14.52 6.53 -5.84
N ILE A 291 14.66 5.37 -5.21
CA ILE A 291 15.19 4.15 -5.84
C ILE A 291 14.11 3.41 -6.63
N TYR A 292 12.84 3.84 -6.54
CA TYR A 292 11.71 3.30 -7.27
C TYR A 292 11.18 4.23 -8.37
N ALA A 293 11.95 5.21 -8.87
CA ALA A 293 11.52 6.10 -9.95
C ALA A 293 11.01 5.37 -11.21
N PHE A 294 11.42 4.11 -11.44
CA PHE A 294 10.86 3.26 -12.51
C PHE A 294 9.39 2.87 -12.31
N ARG A 295 8.86 2.97 -11.08
CA ARG A 295 7.46 2.73 -10.71
C ARG A 295 6.54 3.92 -10.97
N GLY A 296 7.10 5.06 -11.42
CA GLY A 296 6.38 6.17 -12.04
C GLY A 296 6.42 7.41 -11.20
#